data_AF-A0AB74KUU9-F1
#
_entry.id   AF-A0AB74KUU9-F1
#
_cell.length_a   1.000
_cell.length_b   1.000
_cell.length_c   1.000
_cell.angle_alpha   90.00
_cell.angle_beta   90.00
_cell.angle_gamma   90.00
#
_symmetry.space_group_name_H-M   'P 1'
#
loop_
_entity.id
_entity.type
_entity.pdbx_description
1 polymer ?
#
loop_
_entity_poly.entity_id
_entity_poly.type
_entity_poly.pdbx_seq_one_letter_code
_entity_poly.pdbx_strand_id
1 'polypeptide(L)'
;MTIDKDTSDITNSNVYLPYFDIDMHYKKYKNRRQQGQVKLEWTIKYAMRFGFVSAIVCAEIWQTSRAKTLEFLNKLVGMGLLQAAKTIRAADGRVYVLSYTGAQYARELTQIDFPYRSTSEPIHQVNQNSIMHDSILSLVLALGIQNSNTDGTPNPLWKAYLTELEFKRLFPSNDVKNVDALVLLNNNEVAAIEIEHSFKRKQQHEQSILKFKSALFGEQKLYDKVFLIVASTKIQQDTQRFYKQLLNEMPTRYDKKTNLPLLTEREAEILKDRIIIRTKFINLINDKFY
;
A
#
# COMPACT_ATOMS: atom_id res chain seq x y z
N MET A 1 25.29 -11.96 -13.73
CA MET A 1 23.94 -11.72 -13.18
C MET A 1 23.14 -12.98 -13.44
N THR A 2 23.17 -13.92 -12.49
CA THR A 2 22.35 -15.12 -12.53
C THR A 2 20.93 -14.69 -12.19
N ILE A 3 20.06 -14.63 -13.20
CA ILE A 3 18.62 -14.50 -12.99
C ILE A 3 18.21 -15.79 -12.28
N ASP A 4 17.82 -15.68 -11.01
CA ASP A 4 17.29 -16.81 -10.25
C ASP A 4 16.12 -17.40 -11.05
N LYS A 5 16.17 -18.71 -11.29
CA LYS A 5 15.16 -19.43 -12.09
C LYS A 5 13.75 -19.41 -11.46
N ASP A 6 13.58 -18.84 -10.27
CA ASP A 6 12.35 -18.89 -9.47
C ASP A 6 11.46 -17.63 -9.58
N THR A 7 11.89 -16.58 -10.30
CA THR A 7 11.13 -15.31 -10.39
C THR A 7 10.53 -15.01 -11.77
N SER A 8 10.67 -15.92 -12.75
CA SER A 8 10.09 -15.74 -14.10
C SER A 8 8.58 -15.63 -14.10
N ASP A 9 7.93 -16.23 -13.10
CA ASP A 9 6.47 -16.35 -13.03
C ASP A 9 5.81 -15.13 -12.36
N ILE A 10 6.61 -14.21 -11.81
CA ILE A 10 6.13 -12.98 -11.18
C ILE A 10 5.91 -11.92 -12.27
N THR A 11 4.69 -11.37 -12.35
CA THR A 11 4.35 -10.27 -13.25
C THR A 11 5.30 -9.06 -13.05
N ASN A 12 5.97 -8.62 -14.13
CA ASN A 12 7.01 -7.58 -14.14
C ASN A 12 8.13 -7.75 -13.10
N SER A 13 8.55 -8.98 -12.81
CA SER A 13 9.61 -9.28 -11.83
C SER A 13 10.85 -8.41 -11.96
N ASN A 14 11.38 -8.25 -13.18
CA ASN A 14 12.56 -7.43 -13.47
C ASN A 14 12.45 -5.97 -12.96
N VAL A 15 11.23 -5.45 -12.84
CA VAL A 15 10.95 -4.07 -12.45
C VAL A 15 10.59 -3.98 -10.96
N TYR A 16 9.84 -4.95 -10.44
CA TYR A 16 9.31 -4.91 -9.07
C TYR A 16 10.28 -5.47 -8.02
N LEU A 17 11.17 -6.38 -8.41
CA LEU A 17 12.07 -7.09 -7.50
C LEU A 17 12.83 -6.18 -6.52
N PRO A 18 13.45 -5.05 -6.95
CA PRO A 18 14.17 -4.19 -6.01
C PRO A 18 13.32 -3.72 -4.82
N TYR A 19 12.02 -3.49 -5.03
CA TYR A 19 11.10 -3.07 -3.97
C TYR A 19 10.50 -4.24 -3.20
N PHE A 20 10.32 -5.40 -3.85
CA PHE A 20 9.86 -6.62 -3.21
C PHE A 20 10.94 -7.26 -2.31
N ASP A 21 12.22 -7.03 -2.60
CA ASP A 21 13.35 -7.56 -1.81
C ASP A 21 13.59 -6.79 -0.50
N ILE A 22 12.91 -5.66 -0.28
CA ILE A 22 13.00 -4.93 0.98
C ILE A 22 12.27 -5.73 2.08
N ASP A 23 13.03 -6.36 2.98
CA ASP A 23 12.45 -7.04 4.17
C ASP A 23 11.73 -6.03 5.08
N MET A 24 10.40 -6.11 5.09
CA MET A 24 9.50 -5.31 5.91
C MET A 24 8.91 -6.10 7.09
N HIS A 25 9.35 -7.35 7.32
CA HIS A 25 8.89 -8.14 8.46
C HIS A 25 9.49 -7.62 9.77
N TYR A 26 8.65 -7.40 10.79
CA TYR A 26 9.08 -6.81 12.05
C TYR A 26 9.36 -7.91 13.06
N LYS A 27 10.62 -8.32 13.14
CA LYS A 27 11.08 -9.38 14.04
C LYS A 27 11.14 -8.87 15.49
N LYS A 28 10.58 -9.64 16.42
CA LYS A 28 10.65 -9.37 17.85
C LYS A 28 11.88 -10.05 18.47
N TYR A 29 12.65 -9.29 19.24
CA TYR A 29 13.86 -9.77 19.91
C TYR A 29 13.74 -9.61 21.42
N LYS A 30 14.27 -10.59 22.17
CA LYS A 30 14.41 -10.50 23.63
C LYS A 30 15.47 -9.46 24.03
N ASN A 31 16.52 -9.32 23.24
CA ASN A 31 17.59 -8.36 23.49
C ASN A 31 17.11 -6.92 23.16
N ARG A 32 17.19 -6.02 24.15
CA ARG A 32 16.71 -4.63 24.01
C ARG A 32 17.47 -3.82 22.97
N ARG A 33 18.78 -4.04 22.80
CA ARG A 33 19.59 -3.33 21.80
C ARG A 33 19.19 -3.75 20.40
N GLN A 34 19.09 -5.07 20.14
CA GLN A 34 18.59 -5.60 18.86
C GLN A 34 17.16 -5.12 18.59
N GLN A 35 16.29 -5.15 19.61
CA GLN A 35 14.92 -4.69 19.47
C GLN A 35 14.83 -3.20 19.10
N GLY A 36 15.69 -2.37 19.70
CA GLY A 36 15.79 -0.95 19.37
C GLY A 36 16.27 -0.72 17.95
N GLN A 37 17.29 -1.48 17.50
CA GLN A 37 17.83 -1.40 16.15
C GLN A 37 16.77 -1.77 15.10
N VAL A 38 16.07 -2.89 15.29
CA VAL A 38 15.05 -3.35 14.33
C VAL A 38 13.85 -2.40 14.28
N LYS A 39 13.45 -1.81 15.42
CA LYS A 39 12.44 -0.74 15.41
C LYS A 39 12.90 0.46 14.60
N LEU A 40 14.16 0.88 14.78
CA LEU A 40 14.73 2.03 14.07
C LEU A 40 14.75 1.76 12.57
N GLU A 41 15.38 0.67 12.13
CA GLU A 41 15.49 0.31 10.71
C GLU A 41 14.12 0.13 10.06
N TRP A 42 13.19 -0.55 10.74
CA TRP A 42 11.83 -0.69 10.25
C TRP A 42 11.17 0.68 10.06
N THR A 43 11.29 1.59 11.04
CA THR A 43 10.71 2.95 10.96
C THR A 43 11.27 3.73 9.77
N ILE A 44 12.59 3.68 9.56
CA ILE A 44 13.28 4.42 8.51
C ILE A 44 12.90 3.88 7.13
N LYS A 45 12.93 2.56 6.94
CA LYS A 45 12.43 1.92 5.70
C LYS A 45 10.97 2.30 5.47
N TYR A 46 10.13 2.22 6.50
CA TYR A 46 8.71 2.52 6.35
C TYR A 46 8.44 3.96 5.93
N ALA A 47 9.09 4.92 6.59
CA ALA A 47 8.96 6.34 6.24
C ALA A 47 9.50 6.65 4.83
N MET A 48 10.55 5.94 4.37
CA MET A 48 11.03 6.06 2.99
C MET A 48 9.96 5.64 1.97
N ARG A 49 9.29 4.51 2.23
CA ARG A 49 8.36 3.89 1.27
C ARG A 49 7.03 4.63 1.14
N PHE A 50 6.55 5.24 2.21
CA PHE A 50 5.28 6.01 2.23
C PHE A 50 5.47 7.52 2.27
N GLY A 51 6.70 8.01 2.42
CA GLY A 51 7.01 9.42 2.66
C GLY A 51 6.83 9.87 4.12
N PHE A 52 6.12 9.08 4.93
CA PHE A 52 5.95 9.32 6.37
C PHE A 52 5.68 8.03 7.13
N VAL A 53 5.68 8.11 8.46
CA VAL A 53 5.19 7.08 9.37
C VAL A 53 4.20 7.66 10.38
N SER A 54 3.16 6.88 10.68
CA SER A 54 2.13 7.20 11.68
C SER A 54 2.37 6.42 12.97
N ALA A 55 2.10 7.05 14.12
CA ALA A 55 2.28 6.41 15.43
C ALA A 55 1.27 5.28 15.65
N ILE A 56 0.04 5.39 15.14
CA ILE A 56 -0.95 4.29 15.08
C ILE A 56 -0.33 3.06 14.43
N VAL A 57 0.25 3.21 13.23
CA VAL A 57 0.84 2.09 12.49
C VAL A 57 1.98 1.46 13.30
N CYS A 58 2.90 2.29 13.79
CA CYS A 58 3.99 1.81 14.64
C CYS A 58 3.49 1.07 15.89
N ALA A 59 2.48 1.59 16.58
CA ALA A 59 1.92 0.98 17.78
C ALA A 59 1.33 -0.41 17.50
N GLU A 60 0.58 -0.54 16.40
CA GLU A 60 0.01 -1.82 15.97
C GLU A 60 1.10 -2.82 15.56
N ILE A 61 2.10 -2.40 14.78
CA ILE A 61 3.15 -3.33 14.34
C ILE A 61 4.08 -3.73 15.49
N TRP A 62 4.46 -2.77 16.34
CA TRP A 62 5.34 -3.05 17.47
C TRP A 62 4.62 -3.71 18.64
N GLN A 63 3.28 -3.72 18.63
CA GLN A 63 2.43 -4.19 19.72
C GLN A 63 2.78 -3.46 21.02
N THR A 64 2.86 -2.13 20.94
CA THR A 64 3.19 -1.24 22.07
C THR A 64 2.13 -0.18 22.28
N SER A 65 2.04 0.33 23.51
CA SER A 65 1.16 1.46 23.80
C SER A 65 1.60 2.71 23.04
N ARG A 66 0.63 3.57 22.73
CA ARG A 66 0.86 4.86 22.06
C ARG A 66 1.94 5.69 22.73
N ALA A 67 1.97 5.74 24.07
CA ALA A 67 2.98 6.50 24.82
C ALA A 67 4.41 6.02 24.51
N LYS A 68 4.65 4.69 24.55
CA LYS A 68 5.96 4.09 24.25
C LYS A 68 6.35 4.27 22.77
N THR A 69 5.37 4.20 21.88
CA THR A 69 5.58 4.45 20.45
C THR A 69 6.02 5.89 20.21
N LEU A 70 5.33 6.87 20.80
CA LEU A 70 5.66 8.28 20.67
C LEU A 70 7.02 8.60 21.30
N GLU A 71 7.35 8.02 22.45
CA GLU A 71 8.67 8.15 23.08
C GLU A 71 9.79 7.72 22.10
N PHE A 72 9.62 6.56 21.46
CA PHE A 72 10.59 6.06 20.48
C PHE A 72 10.68 6.95 19.24
N LEU A 73 9.54 7.37 18.67
CA LEU A 73 9.54 8.25 17.49
C LEU A 73 10.18 9.61 17.81
N ASN A 74 9.90 10.18 18.99
CA ASN A 74 10.53 11.43 19.43
C ASN A 74 12.03 11.27 19.71
N LYS A 75 12.48 10.08 20.15
CA LYS A 75 13.91 9.78 20.22
C LYS A 75 14.56 9.84 18.85
N LEU A 76 13.93 9.30 17.81
CA LEU A 76 14.43 9.39 16.43
C LEU A 76 14.44 10.83 15.89
N VAL A 77 13.49 11.66 16.32
CA VAL A 77 13.52 13.11 16.07
C VAL A 77 14.72 13.76 16.77
N GLY A 78 14.96 13.45 18.04
CA GLY A 78 16.11 13.96 18.79
C GLY A 78 17.47 13.51 18.23
N MET A 79 17.50 12.34 17.57
CA MET A 79 18.66 11.83 16.84
C MET A 79 18.82 12.48 15.44
N GLY A 80 17.91 13.35 15.03
CA GLY A 80 17.93 14.01 13.73
C GLY A 80 17.64 13.06 12.56
N LEU A 81 17.01 11.91 12.79
CA LEU A 81 16.63 10.95 11.74
C LEU A 81 15.21 11.20 11.21
N LEU A 82 14.32 11.71 12.06
CA LEU A 82 12.95 12.07 11.71
C LEU A 82 12.67 13.54 12.00
N GLN A 83 11.63 14.07 11.38
CA GLN A 83 11.01 15.35 11.72
C GLN A 83 9.53 15.12 11.99
N ALA A 84 9.00 15.72 13.06
CA ALA A 84 7.58 15.64 13.36
C ALA A 84 6.81 16.72 12.59
N ALA A 85 5.79 16.32 11.85
CA ALA A 85 4.90 17.20 11.10
C ALA A 85 3.50 17.18 11.76
N LYS A 86 3.10 18.30 12.39
CA LYS A 86 1.76 18.44 12.99
C LYS A 86 0.72 18.59 11.88
N THR A 87 -0.42 17.91 12.01
CA THR A 87 -1.52 18.02 11.06
C THR A 87 -2.81 17.46 11.63
N ILE A 88 -3.93 18.14 11.38
CA ILE A 88 -5.27 17.66 11.73
C ILE A 88 -5.77 16.54 10.81
N ARG A 89 -5.08 16.29 9.69
CA ARG A 89 -5.45 15.26 8.71
C ARG A 89 -4.94 13.87 9.07
N ALA A 90 -4.15 13.76 10.14
CA ALA A 90 -3.75 12.50 10.73
C ALA A 90 -4.58 12.23 11.98
N ALA A 91 -5.07 11.00 12.17
CA ALA A 91 -5.81 10.60 13.37
C ALA A 91 -5.00 10.84 14.67
N ASP A 92 -3.67 10.75 14.60
CA ASP A 92 -2.76 11.04 15.72
C ASP A 92 -2.41 12.52 15.92
N GLY A 93 -2.91 13.43 15.08
CA GLY A 93 -2.57 14.86 15.07
C GLY A 93 -1.17 15.19 14.55
N ARG A 94 -0.39 14.17 14.14
CA ARG A 94 0.95 14.31 13.55
C ARG A 94 1.34 13.08 12.74
N VAL A 95 2.30 13.29 11.84
CA VAL A 95 3.07 12.24 11.16
C VAL A 95 4.56 12.52 11.34
N TYR A 96 5.40 11.53 11.05
CA TYR A 96 6.86 11.68 11.10
C TYR A 96 7.43 11.45 9.72
N VAL A 97 8.23 12.39 9.22
CA VAL A 97 8.90 12.33 7.91
C VAL A 97 10.40 12.15 8.11
N LEU A 98 11.10 11.65 7.09
CA LEU A 98 12.56 11.55 7.15
C LEU A 98 13.19 12.94 7.19
N SER A 99 14.23 13.12 7.98
CA SER A 99 15.18 14.22 7.77
C SER A 99 16.12 13.89 6.61
N TYR A 100 17.00 14.81 6.21
CA TYR A 100 18.06 14.51 5.26
C TYR A 100 18.93 13.32 5.73
N THR A 101 19.36 13.32 6.99
CA THR A 101 20.16 12.23 7.58
C THR A 101 19.40 10.91 7.60
N GLY A 102 18.11 10.94 7.97
CA GLY A 102 17.25 9.77 7.91
C GLY A 102 17.08 9.24 6.48
N ALA A 103 17.02 10.13 5.49
CA ALA A 103 16.92 9.76 4.09
C ALA A 103 18.21 9.11 3.57
N GLN A 104 19.40 9.64 3.91
CA GLN A 104 20.66 8.98 3.57
C GLN A 104 20.75 7.59 4.22
N TYR A 105 20.38 7.49 5.49
CA TYR A 105 20.39 6.21 6.18
C TYR A 105 19.39 5.21 5.56
N ALA A 106 18.22 5.68 5.10
CA ALA A 106 17.28 4.82 4.37
C ALA A 106 17.88 4.28 3.06
N ARG A 107 18.60 5.11 2.31
CA ARG A 107 19.30 4.68 1.07
C ARG A 107 20.37 3.65 1.35
N GLU A 108 21.14 3.81 2.42
CA GLU A 108 22.12 2.81 2.86
C GLU A 108 21.44 1.48 3.25
N LEU A 109 20.30 1.55 3.95
CA LEU A 109 19.58 0.35 4.39
C LEU A 109 18.92 -0.43 3.26
N THR A 110 18.46 0.25 2.20
CA THR A 110 17.66 -0.36 1.12
C THR A 110 18.42 -0.48 -0.19
N GLN A 111 19.53 0.23 -0.36
CA GLN A 111 20.26 0.37 -1.61
C GLN A 111 19.40 0.92 -2.77
N ILE A 112 18.32 1.63 -2.42
CA ILE A 112 17.41 2.27 -3.38
C ILE A 112 17.56 3.77 -3.26
N ASP A 113 17.90 4.42 -4.38
CA ASP A 113 17.90 5.88 -4.43
C ASP A 113 16.48 6.42 -4.53
N PHE A 114 16.25 7.55 -3.86
CA PHE A 114 14.98 8.26 -3.89
C PHE A 114 15.18 9.75 -3.64
N PRO A 115 14.38 10.62 -4.28
CA PRO A 115 14.53 12.07 -4.08
C PRO A 115 14.11 12.47 -2.67
N TYR A 116 15.03 13.12 -1.94
CA TYR A 116 14.71 13.85 -0.72
C TYR A 116 14.41 15.31 -1.08
N ARG A 117 13.24 15.82 -0.64
CA ARG A 117 12.86 17.22 -0.83
C ARG A 117 13.05 17.97 0.47
N SER A 118 14.08 18.81 0.52
CA SER A 118 14.27 19.73 1.65
C SER A 118 13.18 20.80 1.61
N THR A 119 12.43 20.95 2.71
CA THR A 119 11.38 21.95 2.87
C THR A 119 11.59 22.71 4.16
N SER A 120 11.10 23.96 4.22
CA SER A 120 11.11 24.78 5.44
C SER A 120 10.29 24.14 6.56
N GLU A 121 9.11 23.62 6.21
CA GLU A 121 8.25 22.89 7.13
C GLU A 121 8.14 21.40 6.75
N PRO A 122 8.30 20.46 7.70
CA PRO A 122 8.25 19.03 7.43
C PRO A 122 6.95 18.56 6.77
N ILE A 123 5.81 19.22 7.05
CA ILE A 123 4.50 18.84 6.50
C ILE A 123 4.39 19.04 4.99
N HIS A 124 5.26 19.86 4.39
CA HIS A 124 5.30 20.05 2.94
C HIS A 124 6.00 18.91 2.19
N GLN A 125 6.64 17.98 2.90
CA GLN A 125 7.21 16.77 2.29
C GLN A 125 6.14 15.72 1.94
N VAL A 126 4.92 15.86 2.48
CA VAL A 126 3.84 14.90 2.30
C VAL A 126 2.64 15.52 1.59
N ASN A 127 1.92 14.71 0.81
CA ASN A 127 0.62 15.11 0.29
C ASN A 127 -0.40 15.09 1.43
N GLN A 128 -0.72 16.26 1.97
CA GLN A 128 -1.62 16.37 3.11
C GLN A 128 -3.02 15.79 2.86
N ASN A 129 -3.49 15.81 1.61
CA ASN A 129 -4.82 15.33 1.27
C ASN A 129 -4.93 13.79 1.29
N SER A 130 -3.80 13.07 1.19
CA SER A 130 -3.78 11.61 1.21
C SER A 130 -3.36 11.03 2.55
N ILE A 131 -2.98 11.83 3.55
CA ILE A 131 -2.44 11.33 4.84
C ILE A 131 -3.31 10.25 5.48
N MET A 132 -4.62 10.45 5.55
CA MET A 132 -5.53 9.46 6.14
C MET A 132 -5.56 8.17 5.31
N HIS A 133 -5.75 8.32 3.99
CA HIS A 133 -5.75 7.21 3.04
C HIS A 133 -4.46 6.40 3.11
N ASP A 134 -3.31 7.07 3.05
CA ASP A 134 -1.99 6.46 3.04
C ASP A 134 -1.65 5.84 4.40
N SER A 135 -2.16 6.41 5.50
CA SER A 135 -2.03 5.80 6.83
C SER A 135 -2.77 4.46 6.89
N ILE A 136 -4.00 4.39 6.38
CA ILE A 136 -4.80 3.16 6.30
C ILE A 136 -4.10 2.14 5.40
N LEU A 137 -3.73 2.54 4.18
CA LEU A 137 -3.01 1.69 3.23
C LEU A 137 -1.76 1.10 3.86
N SER A 138 -0.94 1.96 4.48
CA SER A 138 0.30 1.52 5.10
C SER A 138 0.01 0.49 6.21
N LEU A 139 -0.96 0.74 7.10
CA LEU A 139 -1.35 -0.20 8.14
C LEU A 139 -1.72 -1.57 7.55
N VAL A 140 -2.56 -1.57 6.51
CA VAL A 140 -2.98 -2.78 5.81
C VAL A 140 -1.76 -3.55 5.30
N LEU A 141 -0.89 -2.89 4.53
CA LEU A 141 0.32 -3.48 3.95
C LEU A 141 1.24 -4.07 5.01
N ALA A 142 1.46 -3.35 6.10
CA ALA A 142 2.28 -3.83 7.21
C ALA A 142 1.68 -5.06 7.88
N LEU A 143 0.37 -5.03 8.20
CA LEU A 143 -0.31 -6.16 8.83
C LEU A 143 -0.41 -7.38 7.95
N GLY A 144 -0.50 -7.22 6.62
CA GLY A 144 -0.44 -8.36 5.71
C GLY A 144 0.88 -9.11 5.78
N ILE A 145 2.00 -8.39 5.91
CA ILE A 145 3.33 -8.98 6.14
C ILE A 145 3.44 -9.60 7.54
N GLN A 146 2.91 -8.95 8.57
CA GLN A 146 2.98 -9.46 9.95
C GLN A 146 1.93 -10.54 10.25
N ASN A 147 1.05 -10.89 9.31
CA ASN A 147 -0.07 -11.76 9.60
C ASN A 147 0.40 -13.14 10.09
N SER A 148 -0.24 -13.65 11.12
CA SER A 148 0.02 -14.95 11.72
C SER A 148 -1.30 -15.71 11.93
N ASN A 149 -1.19 -17.02 12.10
CA ASN A 149 -2.27 -17.83 12.62
C ASN A 149 -2.49 -17.53 14.12
N THR A 150 -3.55 -18.10 14.69
CA THR A 150 -3.92 -17.95 16.11
C THR A 150 -2.87 -18.50 17.07
N ASP A 151 -2.10 -19.51 16.64
CA ASP A 151 -0.97 -20.10 17.37
C ASP A 151 0.33 -19.28 17.26
N GLY A 152 0.30 -18.15 16.53
CA GLY A 152 1.46 -17.28 16.30
C GLY A 152 2.37 -17.73 15.16
N THR A 153 2.06 -18.81 14.44
CA THR A 153 2.83 -19.22 13.26
C THR A 153 2.68 -18.19 12.14
N PRO A 154 3.79 -17.73 11.50
CA PRO A 154 3.70 -16.78 10.41
C PRO A 154 2.84 -17.30 9.26
N ASN A 155 1.86 -16.50 8.84
CA ASN A 155 0.97 -16.79 7.72
C ASN A 155 0.69 -15.47 6.97
N PRO A 156 1.71 -14.88 6.33
CA PRO A 156 1.56 -13.58 5.68
C PRO A 156 0.49 -13.62 4.59
N LEU A 157 -0.31 -12.56 4.48
CA LEU A 157 -1.27 -12.39 3.38
C LEU A 157 -0.56 -12.09 2.06
N TRP A 158 0.61 -11.48 2.16
CA TRP A 158 1.56 -11.21 1.08
C TRP A 158 2.97 -11.16 1.65
N LYS A 159 3.95 -11.58 0.86
CA LYS A 159 5.37 -11.67 1.26
C LYS A 159 6.10 -10.34 1.12
N ALA A 160 5.68 -9.52 0.17
CA ALA A 160 6.28 -8.22 -0.12
C ALA A 160 5.24 -7.26 -0.71
N TYR A 161 5.59 -5.98 -0.80
CA TYR A 161 4.76 -4.97 -1.43
C TYR A 161 5.60 -3.91 -2.14
N LEU A 162 4.92 -3.07 -2.92
CA LEU A 162 5.44 -1.91 -3.63
C LEU A 162 4.40 -0.79 -3.50
N THR A 163 4.80 0.40 -3.07
CA THR A 163 3.87 1.52 -2.76
C THR A 163 3.54 2.36 -3.99
N GLU A 164 2.47 3.17 -3.95
CA GLU A 164 2.15 4.11 -5.04
C GLU A 164 3.34 5.02 -5.40
N LEU A 165 4.10 5.50 -4.41
CA LEU A 165 5.28 6.34 -4.64
C LEU A 165 6.36 5.62 -5.45
N GLU A 166 6.55 4.34 -5.18
CA GLU A 166 7.51 3.48 -5.88
C GLU A 166 6.98 3.13 -7.29
N PHE A 167 5.69 2.84 -7.40
CA PHE A 167 5.01 2.57 -8.67
C PHE A 167 5.12 3.73 -9.65
N LYS A 168 4.86 4.97 -9.19
CA LYS A 168 5.00 6.20 -9.99
C LYS A 168 6.42 6.45 -10.49
N ARG A 169 7.43 5.94 -9.79
CA ARG A 169 8.83 6.06 -10.25
C ARG A 169 9.15 5.06 -11.34
N LEU A 170 8.58 3.86 -11.26
CA LEU A 170 8.74 2.81 -12.27
C LEU A 170 7.98 3.14 -13.55
N PHE A 171 6.80 3.74 -13.42
CA PHE A 171 5.93 4.11 -14.54
C PHE A 171 5.62 5.61 -14.48
N PRO A 172 6.56 6.48 -14.90
CA PRO A 172 6.36 7.93 -14.87
C PRO A 172 5.39 8.44 -15.93
N SER A 173 5.04 7.62 -16.93
CA SER A 173 4.05 8.00 -17.94
C SER A 173 2.64 8.05 -17.34
N ASN A 174 1.86 9.04 -17.75
CA ASN A 174 0.44 9.15 -17.42
C ASN A 174 -0.42 8.07 -18.12
N ASP A 175 0.16 7.30 -19.05
CA ASP A 175 -0.53 6.23 -19.75
C ASP A 175 -0.82 5.02 -18.83
N VAL A 176 -0.01 4.86 -17.78
CA VAL A 176 -0.20 3.83 -16.76
C VAL A 176 -0.93 4.43 -15.57
N LYS A 177 -2.13 3.92 -15.29
CA LYS A 177 -2.91 4.35 -14.13
C LYS A 177 -2.29 3.82 -12.83
N ASN A 178 -1.99 4.74 -11.92
CA ASN A 178 -1.47 4.43 -10.58
C ASN A 178 -2.41 3.56 -9.77
N VAL A 179 -1.86 2.65 -8.98
CA VAL A 179 -2.56 1.87 -7.95
C VAL A 179 -2.02 2.26 -6.58
N ASP A 180 -2.81 2.06 -5.52
CA ASP A 180 -2.38 2.43 -4.17
C ASP A 180 -1.14 1.63 -3.74
N ALA A 181 -1.12 0.33 -4.07
CA ALA A 181 0.07 -0.51 -3.93
C ALA A 181 -0.03 -1.78 -4.79
N LEU A 182 1.08 -2.46 -4.95
CA LEU A 182 1.16 -3.85 -5.39
C LEU A 182 1.65 -4.73 -4.25
N VAL A 183 1.18 -5.97 -4.18
CA VAL A 183 1.64 -6.98 -3.22
C VAL A 183 2.01 -8.27 -3.93
N LEU A 184 3.09 -8.90 -3.48
CA LEU A 184 3.51 -10.23 -3.92
C LEU A 184 2.89 -11.30 -3.03
N LEU A 185 2.04 -12.13 -3.60
CA LEU A 185 1.33 -13.19 -2.88
C LEU A 185 2.22 -14.42 -2.65
N ASN A 186 1.77 -15.32 -1.78
CA ASN A 186 2.52 -16.54 -1.46
C ASN A 186 2.70 -17.48 -2.66
N ASN A 187 1.78 -17.39 -3.64
CA ASN A 187 1.79 -18.14 -4.88
C ASN A 187 2.44 -17.38 -6.05
N ASN A 188 3.24 -16.36 -5.77
CA ASN A 188 3.98 -15.53 -6.74
C ASN A 188 3.11 -14.67 -7.68
N GLU A 189 1.78 -14.70 -7.55
CA GLU A 189 0.91 -13.72 -8.22
C GLU A 189 1.10 -12.33 -7.62
N VAL A 190 0.99 -11.30 -8.44
CA VAL A 190 0.99 -9.89 -8.02
C VAL A 190 -0.45 -9.39 -7.93
N ALA A 191 -0.85 -8.85 -6.78
CA ALA A 191 -2.16 -8.23 -6.62
C ALA A 191 -2.01 -6.72 -6.44
N ALA A 192 -2.85 -5.93 -7.12
CA ALA A 192 -3.05 -4.53 -6.78
C ALA A 192 -3.88 -4.41 -5.50
N ILE A 193 -3.54 -3.47 -4.65
CA ILE A 193 -4.34 -3.03 -3.50
C ILE A 193 -4.99 -1.70 -3.86
N GLU A 194 -6.28 -1.58 -3.56
CA GLU A 194 -7.02 -0.32 -3.62
C GLU A 194 -7.82 -0.15 -2.32
N ILE A 195 -7.68 0.99 -1.64
CA ILE A 195 -8.41 1.30 -0.42
C ILE A 195 -9.72 2.01 -0.76
N GLU A 196 -10.81 1.46 -0.27
CA GLU A 196 -12.16 2.02 -0.39
C GLU A 196 -12.66 2.42 1.01
N HIS A 197 -12.32 3.65 1.41
CA HIS A 197 -12.69 4.21 2.72
C HIS A 197 -13.72 5.35 2.65
N SER A 198 -14.33 5.56 1.48
CA SER A 198 -15.39 6.55 1.26
C SER A 198 -16.43 6.03 0.28
N PHE A 199 -17.68 6.48 0.40
CA PHE A 199 -18.70 6.17 -0.61
C PHE A 199 -18.35 6.78 -1.97
N LYS A 200 -18.54 5.98 -3.02
CA LYS A 200 -18.31 6.39 -4.41
C LYS A 200 -19.61 6.19 -5.21
N ARG A 201 -19.79 7.01 -6.24
CA ARG A 201 -20.91 6.89 -7.17
C ARG A 201 -20.64 5.76 -8.17
N LYS A 202 -21.70 5.19 -8.76
CA LYS A 202 -21.61 4.16 -9.82
C LYS A 202 -20.60 4.53 -10.93
N GLN A 203 -20.59 5.78 -11.38
CA GLN A 203 -19.65 6.25 -12.42
C GLN A 203 -18.18 6.15 -11.99
N GLN A 204 -17.87 6.39 -10.71
CA GLN A 204 -16.51 6.26 -10.19
C GLN A 204 -16.07 4.79 -10.14
N HIS A 205 -16.98 3.87 -9.77
CA HIS A 205 -16.70 2.44 -9.85
C HIS A 205 -16.51 1.94 -11.28
N GLU A 206 -17.27 2.47 -12.25
CA GLU A 206 -17.07 2.17 -13.69
C GLU A 206 -15.67 2.58 -14.14
N GLN A 207 -15.20 3.76 -13.74
CA GLN A 207 -13.84 4.23 -14.04
C GLN A 207 -12.76 3.35 -13.41
N SER A 208 -12.98 2.84 -12.19
CA SER A 208 -12.09 1.87 -11.54
C SER A 208 -12.05 0.55 -12.30
N ILE A 209 -13.20 0.01 -12.71
CA ILE A 209 -13.25 -1.24 -13.50
C ILE A 209 -12.51 -1.10 -14.82
N LEU A 210 -12.71 0.02 -15.55
CA LEU A 210 -11.98 0.29 -16.80
C LEU A 210 -10.47 0.46 -16.57
N LYS A 211 -10.06 1.03 -15.43
CA LYS A 211 -8.66 1.07 -15.01
C LYS A 211 -8.10 -0.34 -14.82
N PHE A 212 -8.82 -1.19 -14.09
CA PHE A 212 -8.38 -2.56 -13.84
C PHE A 212 -8.31 -3.39 -15.12
N LYS A 213 -9.28 -3.19 -16.03
CA LYS A 213 -9.25 -3.77 -17.39
C LYS A 213 -7.92 -3.45 -18.09
N SER A 214 -7.58 -2.17 -18.20
CA SER A 214 -6.35 -1.74 -18.89
C SER A 214 -5.10 -2.38 -18.29
N ALA A 215 -5.03 -2.48 -16.96
CA ALA A 215 -3.87 -3.03 -16.26
C ALA A 215 -3.78 -4.57 -16.28
N LEU A 216 -4.92 -5.27 -16.33
CA LEU A 216 -4.99 -6.75 -16.33
C LEU A 216 -4.86 -7.35 -17.73
N PHE A 217 -5.32 -6.63 -18.76
CA PHE A 217 -5.40 -7.13 -20.14
C PHE A 217 -4.56 -6.33 -21.14
N GLY A 218 -3.96 -5.20 -20.73
CA GLY A 218 -3.11 -4.40 -21.61
C GLY A 218 -1.85 -5.14 -22.06
N GLU A 219 -1.21 -4.62 -23.10
CA GLU A 219 0.03 -5.18 -23.67
C GLU A 219 1.12 -5.37 -22.60
N GLN A 220 1.21 -4.41 -21.68
CA GLN A 220 1.97 -4.54 -20.46
C GLN A 220 1.03 -4.85 -19.29
N LYS A 221 0.79 -6.13 -19.03
CA LYS A 221 0.07 -6.58 -17.84
C LYS A 221 0.83 -6.16 -16.58
N LEU A 222 0.17 -5.43 -15.68
CA LEU A 222 0.81 -4.83 -14.50
C LEU A 222 0.70 -5.67 -13.24
N TYR A 223 -0.38 -6.45 -13.13
CA TYR A 223 -0.68 -7.34 -12.00
C TYR A 223 -1.69 -8.42 -12.42
N ASP A 224 -1.94 -9.40 -11.55
CA ASP A 224 -2.75 -10.59 -11.81
C ASP A 224 -4.18 -10.50 -11.26
N LYS A 225 -4.40 -9.64 -10.26
CA LYS A 225 -5.70 -9.43 -9.61
C LYS A 225 -5.74 -8.12 -8.82
N VAL A 226 -6.92 -7.76 -8.31
CA VAL A 226 -7.14 -6.57 -7.49
C VAL A 226 -7.78 -6.97 -6.16
N PHE A 227 -7.22 -6.50 -5.05
CA PHE A 227 -7.84 -6.54 -3.73
C PHE A 227 -8.40 -5.17 -3.37
N LEU A 228 -9.73 -5.08 -3.32
CA LEU A 228 -10.43 -3.91 -2.81
C LEU A 228 -10.52 -4.03 -1.29
N ILE A 229 -9.74 -3.23 -0.56
CA ILE A 229 -9.77 -3.20 0.90
C ILE A 229 -10.78 -2.14 1.34
N VAL A 230 -11.87 -2.57 1.94
CA VAL A 230 -12.97 -1.68 2.32
C VAL A 230 -12.86 -1.31 3.81
N ALA A 231 -13.16 -0.05 4.15
CA ALA A 231 -13.11 0.42 5.53
C ALA A 231 -14.37 0.13 6.35
N SER A 232 -15.51 -0.16 5.72
CA SER A 232 -16.76 -0.47 6.43
C SER A 232 -17.65 -1.46 5.68
N THR A 233 -18.52 -2.15 6.42
CA THR A 233 -19.52 -3.06 5.86
C THR A 233 -20.50 -2.35 4.93
N LYS A 234 -20.83 -1.07 5.21
CA LYS A 234 -21.71 -0.27 4.34
C LYS A 234 -21.04 0.01 2.99
N ILE A 235 -19.77 0.43 3.00
CA ILE A 235 -18.99 0.65 1.78
C ILE A 235 -18.81 -0.66 1.02
N GLN A 236 -18.58 -1.77 1.73
CA GLN A 236 -18.49 -3.10 1.13
C GLN A 236 -19.75 -3.45 0.33
N GLN A 237 -20.93 -3.35 0.97
CA GLN A 237 -22.21 -3.71 0.34
C GLN A 237 -22.49 -2.84 -0.90
N ASP A 238 -22.21 -1.54 -0.79
CA ASP A 238 -22.41 -0.59 -1.89
C ASP A 238 -21.46 -0.86 -3.07
N THR A 239 -20.17 -1.07 -2.77
CA THR A 239 -19.14 -1.44 -3.76
C THR A 239 -19.51 -2.75 -4.45
N GLN A 240 -19.88 -3.79 -3.70
CA GLN A 240 -20.28 -5.08 -4.26
C GLN A 240 -21.52 -4.96 -5.15
N ARG A 241 -22.52 -4.16 -4.74
CA ARG A 241 -23.71 -3.88 -5.52
C ARG A 241 -23.36 -3.21 -6.85
N PHE A 242 -22.57 -2.14 -6.83
CA PHE A 242 -22.20 -1.41 -8.04
C PHE A 242 -21.31 -2.23 -8.97
N TYR A 243 -20.31 -2.94 -8.46
CA TYR A 243 -19.45 -3.79 -9.29
C TYR A 243 -20.26 -4.90 -9.96
N LYS A 244 -21.18 -5.56 -9.23
CA LYS A 244 -22.06 -6.58 -9.82
C LYS A 244 -22.94 -6.01 -10.94
N GLN A 245 -23.54 -4.85 -10.73
CA GLN A 245 -24.34 -4.18 -11.76
C GLN A 245 -23.49 -3.82 -12.99
N LEU A 246 -22.36 -3.15 -12.77
CA LEU A 246 -21.50 -2.67 -13.84
C LEU A 246 -20.89 -3.80 -14.67
N LEU A 247 -20.41 -4.87 -14.03
CA LEU A 247 -19.84 -6.02 -14.74
C LEU A 247 -20.89 -6.80 -15.55
N ASN A 248 -22.19 -6.61 -15.27
CA ASN A 248 -23.27 -7.17 -16.11
C ASN A 248 -23.71 -6.19 -17.23
N GLU A 249 -23.64 -4.88 -16.99
CA GLU A 249 -24.11 -3.85 -17.93
C GLU A 249 -23.03 -3.43 -18.95
N MET A 250 -21.76 -3.39 -18.56
CA MET A 250 -20.67 -2.89 -19.42
C MET A 250 -20.42 -3.70 -20.69
N PRO A 251 -20.71 -5.02 -20.76
CA PRO A 251 -20.66 -5.76 -22.02
C PRO A 251 -21.66 -5.31 -23.08
N THR A 252 -22.78 -4.71 -22.68
CA THR A 252 -23.85 -4.25 -23.59
C THR A 252 -23.87 -2.72 -23.75
N ARG A 253 -23.01 -1.99 -23.04
CA ARG A 253 -22.84 -0.55 -23.15
C ARG A 253 -21.65 -0.21 -24.03
N TYR A 254 -21.89 0.63 -25.04
CA TYR A 254 -20.89 0.98 -26.05
C TYR A 254 -20.24 2.34 -25.76
N ASP A 255 -18.93 2.40 -25.98
CA ASP A 255 -18.19 3.66 -26.02
C ASP A 255 -18.59 4.45 -27.27
N LYS A 256 -18.98 5.71 -27.09
CA LYS A 256 -19.50 6.55 -28.17
C LYS A 256 -18.46 6.88 -29.25
N LYS A 257 -17.17 6.82 -28.93
CA LYS A 257 -16.09 7.17 -29.86
C LYS A 257 -15.64 5.97 -30.67
N THR A 258 -15.45 4.82 -30.02
CA THR A 258 -14.96 3.61 -30.69
C THR A 258 -16.09 2.74 -31.24
N ASN A 259 -17.33 2.96 -30.78
CA ASN A 259 -18.48 2.10 -31.06
C ASN A 259 -18.25 0.63 -30.69
N LEU A 260 -17.37 0.39 -29.72
CA LEU A 260 -17.09 -0.93 -29.14
C LEU A 260 -17.68 -1.01 -27.72
N PRO A 261 -18.04 -2.21 -27.25
CA PRO A 261 -18.51 -2.37 -25.88
C PRO A 261 -17.40 -2.00 -24.88
N LEU A 262 -17.78 -1.46 -23.72
CA LEU A 262 -16.84 -1.06 -22.68
C LEU A 262 -16.03 -2.26 -22.15
N LEU A 263 -16.66 -3.43 -22.10
CA LEU A 263 -16.04 -4.73 -21.83
C LEU A 263 -16.52 -5.77 -22.86
N THR A 264 -15.71 -6.78 -23.14
CA THR A 264 -16.24 -8.03 -23.69
C THR A 264 -16.86 -8.89 -22.59
N GLU A 265 -17.72 -9.85 -22.93
CA GLU A 265 -18.27 -10.79 -21.94
C GLU A 265 -17.14 -11.56 -21.20
N ARG A 266 -16.11 -11.97 -21.95
CA ARG A 266 -14.93 -12.64 -21.40
C ARG A 266 -14.16 -11.77 -20.41
N GLU A 267 -13.94 -10.49 -20.74
CA GLU A 267 -13.29 -9.54 -19.83
C GLU A 267 -14.11 -9.35 -18.55
N ALA A 268 -15.43 -9.24 -18.67
CA ALA A 268 -16.31 -9.09 -17.52
C ALA A 268 -16.26 -10.31 -16.58
N GLU A 269 -16.29 -11.54 -17.12
CA GLU A 269 -16.16 -12.76 -16.30
C GLU A 269 -14.80 -12.84 -15.59
N ILE A 270 -13.70 -12.57 -16.30
CA ILE A 270 -12.38 -12.55 -15.67
C ILE A 270 -12.29 -11.47 -14.59
N LEU A 271 -12.87 -10.28 -14.81
CA LEU A 271 -12.88 -9.22 -13.82
C LEU A 271 -13.71 -9.58 -12.58
N LYS A 272 -14.82 -10.32 -12.72
CA LYS A 272 -15.59 -10.86 -11.59
C LYS A 272 -14.74 -11.77 -10.70
N ASP A 273 -13.89 -12.59 -11.31
CA ASP A 273 -13.01 -13.51 -10.58
C ASP A 273 -11.77 -12.81 -9.99
N ARG A 274 -11.23 -11.82 -10.70
CA ARG A 274 -9.95 -11.17 -10.36
C ARG A 274 -10.11 -9.94 -9.46
N ILE A 275 -11.31 -9.37 -9.32
CA ILE A 275 -11.58 -8.28 -8.38
C ILE A 275 -12.15 -8.87 -7.09
N ILE A 276 -11.38 -8.81 -6.01
CA ILE A 276 -11.74 -9.47 -4.75
C ILE A 276 -11.87 -8.42 -3.65
N ILE A 277 -13.06 -8.33 -3.06
CA ILE A 277 -13.31 -7.45 -1.91
C ILE A 277 -12.79 -8.12 -0.63
N ARG A 278 -11.98 -7.40 0.15
CA ARG A 278 -11.40 -7.87 1.42
C ARG A 278 -11.96 -7.09 2.59
N THR A 279 -12.54 -7.83 3.54
CA THR A 279 -13.20 -7.28 4.73
C THR A 279 -12.39 -7.45 6.01
N LYS A 280 -11.28 -8.20 5.96
CA LYS A 280 -10.45 -8.58 7.12
C LYS A 280 -10.02 -7.39 7.99
N PHE A 281 -9.81 -6.22 7.37
CA PHE A 281 -9.29 -5.04 8.06
C PHE A 281 -10.37 -4.05 8.53
N ILE A 282 -11.66 -4.27 8.23
CA ILE A 282 -12.74 -3.32 8.52
C ILE A 282 -12.74 -2.88 9.99
N ASN A 283 -12.78 -3.85 10.92
CA ASN A 283 -12.91 -3.53 12.35
C ASN A 283 -11.71 -2.72 12.85
N LEU A 284 -10.51 -3.10 12.41
CA LEU A 284 -9.29 -2.41 12.82
C LEU A 284 -9.17 -1.02 12.19
N ILE A 285 -9.53 -0.86 10.92
CA ILE A 285 -9.52 0.45 10.26
C ILE A 285 -10.48 1.40 10.97
N ASN A 286 -11.68 0.94 11.32
CA ASN A 286 -12.62 1.75 12.10
C ASN A 286 -12.04 2.11 13.46
N ASP A 287 -11.63 1.12 14.28
CA ASP A 287 -11.08 1.36 15.63
C ASP A 287 -9.90 2.34 15.66
N LYS A 288 -9.04 2.32 14.63
CA LYS A 288 -7.80 3.11 14.62
C LYS A 288 -7.92 4.47 13.95
N PHE A 289 -8.88 4.66 13.05
CA PHE A 289 -8.93 5.85 12.20
C PHE A 289 -10.27 6.60 12.20
N TYR A 290 -11.35 6.04 12.75
CA TYR A 290 -12.70 6.63 12.75
C TYR A 290 -13.34 6.62 14.14
#